data_AF-A0A8D5U6N8-F1
#
_entry.id   AF-A0A8D5U6N8-F1
#
_cell.length_a   1.000
_cell.length_b   1.000
_cell.length_c   1.000
_cell.angle_alpha   90.00
_cell.angle_beta   90.00
_cell.angle_gamma   90.00
#
_symmetry.space_group_name_H-M   'P 1'
#
loop_
_entity.id
_entity.type
_entity.pdbx_description
1 polymer ?
#
loop_
_entity_poly.entity_id
_entity_poly.type
_entity_poly.pdbx_seq_one_letter_code
_entity_poly.pdbx_strand_id
1 'polypeptide(L)'
;MQAVREPDISQLLREYTEDLPKKINSPDEEKYLLLVKPLNFESTILFSPGVSIFKAIYGRGKTYGIGYYTVHYCERTKECSAIYINVRRMHNIVSREVNSGSKIHEDILSLIKRSSTIRLDLELLYTILLAIDSRYKDIFEVGDVLLTTDISHLDPQIISEIKSEIMQIEDSEKLSRLFEVLVEKLILKSHISPKLILILDEFEQLVPTQLNQLQIVNNLLISLLTSLRSSKGGVLERYPNTFTLVLTIQELAYPSEAMREFRRSAAPIIGKIISSADDLSIPIKFSPYTSDSIKEYYEKALELLAYKGFITDDEKLKLENISKCLSYYLSNLLKMPARLFFERLRAVITDIVTTQKDQILKTMGETTDGKICDRLENFFEDIRSKIAESGIYGLYISKEISGINKDKIFSMLRKLAEELDKNTSEEKFISEVKANGYEGIVVLYPGTDKGATIILYKGRSVKLGETKYRQGFIKHYGDILANNCGFAKGKKDNDCKILIVHPEEANIIGMFKIIYELQQISNIRISKKVIDVPLDRDEFASLYIKSASSDSTDQFSLISGDINYYEQRFKEVIERIKRQIEKEVVAQK
;
A
#
# COMPACT_ATOMS: atom_id res chain seq x y z
N MET A 1 -5.65 28.43 37.09
CA MET A 1 -5.62 28.60 35.63
C MET A 1 -4.78 27.47 35.06
N GLN A 2 -5.41 26.49 34.41
CA GLN A 2 -4.69 25.48 33.65
C GLN A 2 -4.09 26.17 32.42
N ALA A 3 -2.79 26.02 32.21
CA ALA A 3 -2.15 26.42 30.98
C ALA A 3 -2.78 25.61 29.85
N VAL A 4 -3.54 26.28 28.99
CA VAL A 4 -3.97 25.72 27.71
C VAL A 4 -2.68 25.44 26.93
N ARG A 5 -2.31 24.17 26.80
CA ARG A 5 -1.24 23.76 25.89
C ARG A 5 -1.64 24.25 24.50
N GLU A 6 -0.80 25.07 23.88
CA GLU A 6 -0.93 25.37 22.45
C GLU A 6 -1.10 24.04 21.70
N PRO A 7 -2.09 23.92 20.80
CA PRO A 7 -2.24 22.69 20.04
C PRO A 7 -1.01 22.52 19.15
N ASP A 8 -0.42 21.32 19.18
CA ASP A 8 0.69 20.96 18.30
C ASP A 8 0.21 20.98 16.84
N ILE A 9 0.78 21.87 16.02
CA ILE A 9 0.49 21.99 14.58
C ILE A 9 0.59 20.63 13.89
N SER A 10 1.58 19.81 14.26
CA SER A 10 1.78 18.48 13.69
C SER A 10 0.57 17.58 13.94
N GLN A 11 0.07 17.59 15.18
CA GLN A 11 -1.09 16.80 15.59
C GLN A 11 -2.38 17.29 14.91
N LEU A 12 -2.57 18.60 14.80
CA LEU A 12 -3.71 19.19 14.09
C LEU A 12 -3.73 18.75 12.62
N LEU A 13 -2.61 18.91 11.91
CA LEU A 13 -2.52 18.51 10.50
C LEU A 13 -2.75 17.00 10.35
N ARG A 14 -2.28 16.17 11.30
CA ARG A 14 -2.55 14.72 11.29
C ARG A 14 -4.04 14.43 11.41
N GLU A 15 -4.71 15.03 12.37
CA GLU A 15 -6.15 14.83 12.62
C GLU A 15 -6.99 15.17 11.38
N TYR A 16 -6.74 16.32 10.77
CA TYR A 16 -7.44 16.78 9.56
C TYR A 16 -7.08 16.01 8.29
N THR A 17 -5.98 15.26 8.32
CA THR A 17 -5.57 14.40 7.20
C THR A 17 -6.01 12.96 7.36
N GLU A 18 -6.04 12.40 8.58
CA GLU A 18 -6.19 10.97 8.85
C GLU A 18 -7.43 10.57 9.64
N ASP A 19 -7.90 11.41 10.55
CA ASP A 19 -8.94 11.03 11.50
C ASP A 19 -10.29 11.64 11.15
N LEU A 20 -10.34 12.93 10.86
CA LEU A 20 -11.58 13.59 10.45
C LEU A 20 -12.15 13.08 9.12
N PRO A 21 -11.35 12.75 8.09
CA PRO A 21 -11.87 12.16 6.86
C PRO A 21 -12.63 10.84 7.04
N LYS A 22 -12.49 10.15 8.17
CA LYS A 22 -13.22 8.92 8.52
C LYS A 22 -14.66 9.18 8.95
N LYS A 23 -15.12 10.42 8.94
CA LYS A 23 -16.50 10.83 9.24
C LYS A 23 -16.92 11.88 8.24
N ILE A 24 -18.20 11.90 7.90
CA ILE A 24 -18.82 13.06 7.26
C ILE A 24 -19.12 14.07 8.36
N ASN A 25 -18.47 15.21 8.29
CA ASN A 25 -18.52 16.25 9.31
C ASN A 25 -19.44 17.40 8.85
N SER A 26 -19.52 18.45 9.67
CA SER A 26 -20.24 19.66 9.29
C SER A 26 -19.66 20.31 8.03
N PRO A 27 -20.45 21.03 7.21
CA PRO A 27 -19.92 21.71 6.02
C PRO A 27 -18.71 22.62 6.29
N ASP A 28 -18.68 23.25 7.46
CA ASP A 28 -17.58 24.11 7.90
C ASP A 28 -16.30 23.31 8.16
N GLU A 29 -16.39 22.09 8.68
CA GLU A 29 -15.24 21.19 8.88
C GLU A 29 -14.81 20.51 7.58
N GLU A 30 -15.77 20.15 6.73
CA GLU A 30 -15.54 19.52 5.41
C GLU A 30 -14.68 20.39 4.48
N LYS A 31 -14.78 21.71 4.60
CA LYS A 31 -13.95 22.66 3.86
C LYS A 31 -12.47 22.55 4.22
N TYR A 32 -12.15 22.28 5.48
CA TYR A 32 -10.78 22.27 5.98
C TYR A 32 -10.13 20.89 6.02
N LEU A 33 -10.83 19.83 5.58
CA LEU A 33 -10.23 18.52 5.45
C LEU A 33 -9.03 18.56 4.50
N LEU A 34 -7.92 17.97 4.95
CA LEU A 34 -6.67 17.92 4.20
C LEU A 34 -6.66 16.72 3.25
N LEU A 35 -7.66 16.70 2.36
CA LEU A 35 -7.79 15.75 1.27
C LEU A 35 -7.54 16.47 -0.04
N VAL A 36 -6.69 15.87 -0.88
CA VAL A 36 -6.35 16.41 -2.19
C VAL A 36 -6.84 15.54 -3.31
N LYS A 37 -7.07 16.19 -4.44
CA LYS A 37 -7.66 15.55 -5.60
C LYS A 37 -6.74 14.49 -6.19
N PRO A 38 -7.21 13.23 -6.36
CA PRO A 38 -6.47 12.20 -7.05
C PRO A 38 -6.21 12.56 -8.53
N LEU A 39 -5.12 12.03 -9.08
CA LEU A 39 -4.79 12.16 -10.49
C LEU A 39 -5.94 11.66 -11.37
N ASN A 40 -6.36 12.50 -12.33
CA ASN A 40 -7.44 12.23 -13.27
C ASN A 40 -8.80 11.95 -12.60
N PHE A 41 -9.07 12.47 -11.41
CA PHE A 41 -10.31 12.23 -10.67
C PHE A 41 -11.60 12.39 -11.52
N GLU A 42 -11.69 13.45 -12.34
CA GLU A 42 -12.87 13.65 -13.19
C GLU A 42 -13.08 12.51 -14.17
N SER A 43 -12.08 12.20 -14.98
CA SER A 43 -12.23 11.16 -16.01
C SER A 43 -12.28 9.76 -15.40
N THR A 44 -11.60 9.55 -14.27
CA THR A 44 -11.46 8.24 -13.64
C THR A 44 -12.49 7.92 -12.58
N ILE A 45 -13.25 8.87 -12.05
CA ILE A 45 -14.23 8.58 -11.00
C ILE A 45 -15.56 9.27 -11.35
N LEU A 46 -15.55 10.60 -11.46
CA LEU A 46 -16.78 11.38 -11.62
C LEU A 46 -17.50 11.14 -12.94
N PHE A 47 -16.75 11.04 -14.03
CA PHE A 47 -17.23 10.72 -15.38
C PHE A 47 -16.77 9.32 -15.81
N SER A 48 -16.30 8.51 -14.85
CA SER A 48 -16.06 7.10 -15.12
C SER A 48 -17.37 6.48 -15.59
N PRO A 49 -17.34 5.75 -16.71
CA PRO A 49 -18.56 5.17 -17.25
C PRO A 49 -18.84 3.76 -16.72
N GLY A 50 -18.26 3.40 -15.56
CA GLY A 50 -18.60 2.14 -14.93
C GLY A 50 -17.64 1.64 -13.88
N VAL A 51 -16.38 1.36 -14.25
CA VAL A 51 -15.42 0.74 -13.32
C VAL A 51 -14.06 1.43 -13.39
N SER A 52 -13.52 1.72 -12.22
CA SER A 52 -12.28 2.45 -12.03
C SER A 52 -11.38 1.69 -11.07
N ILE A 53 -10.24 1.23 -11.57
CA ILE A 53 -9.33 0.39 -10.80
C ILE A 53 -8.03 1.13 -10.58
N PHE A 54 -7.74 1.37 -9.30
CA PHE A 54 -6.49 1.93 -8.82
C PHE A 54 -5.66 0.79 -8.24
N LYS A 55 -4.62 0.40 -8.97
CA LYS A 55 -3.69 -0.65 -8.56
C LYS A 55 -2.46 -0.03 -7.91
N ALA A 56 -2.19 -0.43 -6.68
CA ALA A 56 -0.96 -0.10 -5.96
C ALA A 56 -0.17 -1.38 -5.64
N ILE A 57 1.13 -1.25 -5.40
CA ILE A 57 1.94 -2.33 -4.79
C ILE A 57 1.26 -2.72 -3.45
N TYR A 58 1.37 -3.97 -3.01
CA TYR A 58 0.91 -4.36 -1.66
C TYR A 58 1.51 -3.44 -0.60
N GLY A 59 0.72 -2.77 0.25
CA GLY A 59 1.27 -1.81 1.20
C GLY A 59 0.33 -0.75 1.78
N ARG A 60 0.49 -0.47 3.09
CA ARG A 60 -0.44 0.33 3.89
C ARG A 60 -0.72 1.71 3.36
N GLY A 61 -1.99 1.99 3.11
CA GLY A 61 -2.48 3.32 2.77
C GLY A 61 -1.85 3.86 1.49
N LYS A 62 -1.55 2.99 0.52
CA LYS A 62 -1.03 3.39 -0.80
C LYS A 62 -2.07 4.05 -1.69
N THR A 63 -3.34 3.70 -1.50
CA THR A 63 -4.50 4.34 -2.13
C THR A 63 -5.18 5.34 -1.21
N TYR A 64 -4.60 5.57 -0.01
CA TYR A 64 -5.14 6.46 1.00
C TYR A 64 -5.50 7.81 0.40
N GLY A 65 -6.72 8.25 0.67
CA GLY A 65 -7.26 9.54 0.22
C GLY A 65 -8.11 9.46 -1.04
N ILE A 66 -8.02 8.42 -1.89
CA ILE A 66 -8.90 8.29 -3.06
C ILE A 66 -10.35 8.14 -2.61
N GLY A 67 -10.61 7.15 -1.74
CA GLY A 67 -11.97 6.88 -1.25
C GLY A 67 -12.54 8.02 -0.44
N TYR A 68 -11.80 8.49 0.56
CA TYR A 68 -12.22 9.63 1.39
C TYR A 68 -12.43 10.91 0.56
N TYR A 69 -11.53 11.26 -0.35
CA TYR A 69 -11.73 12.43 -1.22
C TYR A 69 -13.01 12.31 -2.04
N THR A 70 -13.32 11.11 -2.55
CA THR A 70 -14.53 10.88 -3.37
C THR A 70 -15.79 11.04 -2.54
N VAL A 71 -15.84 10.47 -1.34
CA VAL A 71 -16.96 10.64 -0.40
C VAL A 71 -17.17 12.11 -0.09
N HIS A 72 -16.13 12.81 0.32
CA HIS A 72 -16.23 14.22 0.71
C HIS A 72 -16.47 15.17 -0.46
N TYR A 73 -16.04 14.79 -1.66
CA TYR A 73 -16.45 15.48 -2.88
C TYR A 73 -17.96 15.37 -3.10
N CYS A 74 -18.51 14.15 -3.10
CA CYS A 74 -19.95 13.91 -3.26
C CYS A 74 -20.77 14.59 -2.16
N GLU A 75 -20.27 14.60 -0.93
CA GLU A 75 -20.93 15.29 0.18
C GLU A 75 -20.98 16.81 -0.03
N ARG A 76 -19.87 17.42 -0.45
CA ARG A 76 -19.81 18.89 -0.62
C ARG A 76 -20.57 19.38 -1.85
N THR A 77 -20.49 18.66 -2.97
CA THR A 77 -21.11 19.11 -4.22
C THR A 77 -22.54 18.65 -4.38
N LYS A 78 -22.92 17.54 -3.71
CA LYS A 78 -24.20 16.83 -3.89
C LYS A 78 -24.47 16.38 -5.34
N GLU A 79 -23.46 16.45 -6.21
CA GLU A 79 -23.52 16.02 -7.63
C GLU A 79 -23.44 14.50 -7.79
N CYS A 80 -23.00 13.80 -6.75
CA CYS A 80 -22.97 12.35 -6.66
C CYS A 80 -23.37 11.87 -5.26
N SER A 81 -23.69 10.59 -5.17
CA SER A 81 -23.81 9.83 -3.93
C SER A 81 -22.65 8.84 -3.86
N ALA A 82 -22.08 8.62 -2.68
CA ALA A 82 -20.99 7.68 -2.48
C ALA A 82 -21.28 6.70 -1.33
N ILE A 83 -20.91 5.44 -1.54
CA ILE A 83 -20.83 4.40 -0.52
C ILE A 83 -19.38 3.95 -0.47
N TYR A 84 -18.69 4.25 0.62
CA TYR A 84 -17.32 3.81 0.88
C TYR A 84 -17.33 2.63 1.82
N ILE A 85 -16.56 1.59 1.49
CA ILE A 85 -16.43 0.38 2.29
C ILE A 85 -14.95 0.04 2.41
N ASN A 86 -14.46 -0.04 3.64
CA ASN A 86 -13.17 -0.63 3.97
C ASN A 86 -13.31 -2.16 3.96
N VAL A 87 -12.83 -2.82 2.90
CA VAL A 87 -13.08 -4.26 2.66
C VAL A 87 -12.40 -5.14 3.72
N ARG A 88 -11.22 -4.73 4.22
CA ARG A 88 -10.56 -5.44 5.34
C ARG A 88 -11.42 -5.41 6.60
N ARG A 89 -11.92 -4.24 6.97
CA ARG A 89 -12.73 -4.05 8.19
C ARG A 89 -14.08 -4.73 8.06
N MET A 90 -14.71 -4.62 6.90
CA MET A 90 -15.89 -5.37 6.49
C MET A 90 -15.72 -6.88 6.79
N HIS A 91 -14.70 -7.51 6.21
CA HIS A 91 -14.47 -8.95 6.37
C HIS A 91 -14.27 -9.35 7.84
N ASN A 92 -13.50 -8.54 8.59
CA ASN A 92 -13.22 -8.81 10.00
C ASN A 92 -14.47 -8.74 10.87
N ILE A 93 -15.30 -7.71 10.66
CA ILE A 93 -16.55 -7.52 11.39
C ILE A 93 -17.53 -8.63 11.05
N VAL A 94 -17.77 -8.89 9.76
CA VAL A 94 -18.74 -9.92 9.36
C VAL A 94 -18.29 -11.31 9.80
N SER A 95 -17.00 -11.63 9.70
CA SER A 95 -16.46 -12.90 10.19
C SER A 95 -16.62 -13.04 11.71
N ARG A 96 -16.47 -11.95 12.47
CA ARG A 96 -16.74 -11.94 13.92
C ARG A 96 -18.22 -12.20 14.21
N GLU A 97 -19.13 -11.56 13.49
CA GLU A 97 -20.58 -11.75 13.65
C GLU A 97 -21.05 -13.16 13.27
N VAL A 98 -20.50 -13.73 12.20
CA VAL A 98 -20.77 -15.12 11.80
C VAL A 98 -20.32 -16.12 12.89
N ASN A 99 -19.22 -15.81 13.58
CA ASN A 99 -18.64 -16.68 14.61
C ASN A 99 -19.29 -16.47 15.99
N SER A 100 -19.78 -15.26 16.30
CA SER A 100 -20.43 -14.95 17.57
C SER A 100 -21.85 -15.51 17.67
N GLY A 101 -22.49 -15.85 16.54
CA GLY A 101 -23.87 -16.35 16.51
C GLY A 101 -24.89 -15.25 16.77
N SER A 102 -24.62 -14.03 16.30
CA SER A 102 -25.51 -12.88 16.45
C SER A 102 -26.92 -13.18 15.92
N LYS A 103 -27.95 -12.98 16.76
CA LYS A 103 -29.35 -13.34 16.49
C LYS A 103 -30.08 -12.39 15.51
N ILE A 104 -29.49 -11.25 15.19
CA ILE A 104 -30.18 -10.14 14.53
C ILE A 104 -30.37 -10.39 13.02
N HIS A 105 -29.50 -11.20 12.41
CA HIS A 105 -29.54 -11.56 10.99
C HIS A 105 -29.13 -13.02 10.73
N GLU A 106 -29.63 -13.96 11.54
CA GLU A 106 -29.28 -15.40 11.46
C GLU A 106 -29.36 -15.93 10.02
N ASP A 107 -30.35 -15.52 9.23
CA ASP A 107 -30.56 -16.03 7.88
C ASP A 107 -29.41 -15.66 6.91
N ILE A 108 -29.03 -14.38 6.81
CA ILE A 108 -27.94 -13.93 5.92
C ILE A 108 -26.59 -14.39 6.46
N LEU A 109 -26.36 -14.33 7.77
CA LEU A 109 -25.12 -14.82 8.38
C LEU A 109 -24.97 -16.33 8.19
N SER A 110 -26.07 -17.09 8.20
CA SER A 110 -26.05 -18.53 7.89
C SER A 110 -25.71 -18.81 6.43
N LEU A 111 -26.20 -17.97 5.50
CA LEU A 111 -25.88 -18.06 4.08
C LEU A 111 -24.38 -17.77 3.85
N ILE A 112 -23.85 -16.71 4.46
CA ILE A 112 -22.42 -16.35 4.44
C ILE A 112 -21.57 -17.50 5.01
N LYS A 113 -22.01 -18.12 6.12
CA LYS A 113 -21.29 -19.23 6.76
C LYS A 113 -21.23 -20.48 5.89
N ARG A 114 -22.29 -20.77 5.14
CA ARG A 114 -22.40 -21.96 4.28
C ARG A 114 -21.77 -21.75 2.91
N SER A 115 -21.63 -20.50 2.46
CA SER A 115 -21.04 -20.17 1.17
C SER A 115 -19.52 -20.13 1.24
N SER A 116 -18.87 -20.81 0.29
CA SER A 116 -17.41 -20.78 0.11
C SER A 116 -16.98 -20.00 -1.13
N THR A 117 -17.78 -20.03 -2.20
CA THR A 117 -17.46 -19.44 -3.50
C THR A 117 -17.82 -17.96 -3.61
N ILE A 118 -18.99 -17.56 -3.12
CA ILE A 118 -19.51 -16.17 -3.20
C ILE A 118 -19.52 -15.47 -1.84
N ARG A 119 -18.71 -15.95 -0.89
CA ARG A 119 -18.74 -15.48 0.49
C ARG A 119 -18.49 -13.98 0.60
N LEU A 120 -17.41 -13.48 0.00
CA LEU A 120 -17.09 -12.06 0.07
C LEU A 120 -18.13 -11.18 -0.63
N ASP A 121 -18.77 -11.68 -1.69
CA ASP A 121 -19.88 -10.99 -2.33
C ASP A 121 -21.06 -10.84 -1.35
N LEU A 122 -21.41 -11.91 -0.64
CA LEU A 122 -22.45 -11.88 0.40
C LEU A 122 -22.07 -10.99 1.59
N GLU A 123 -20.80 -10.99 2.02
CA GLU A 123 -20.30 -10.09 3.07
C GLU A 123 -20.40 -8.61 2.64
N LEU A 124 -20.07 -8.30 1.37
CA LEU A 124 -20.21 -6.97 0.79
C LEU A 124 -21.67 -6.52 0.77
N LEU A 125 -22.57 -7.36 0.26
CA LEU A 125 -23.99 -7.06 0.21
C LEU A 125 -24.61 -6.89 1.59
N TYR A 126 -24.24 -7.76 2.52
CA TYR A 126 -24.65 -7.65 3.92
C TYR A 126 -24.18 -6.32 4.52
N THR A 127 -22.95 -5.91 4.22
CA THR A 127 -22.40 -4.64 4.68
C THR A 127 -23.14 -3.45 4.09
N ILE A 128 -23.43 -3.45 2.79
CA ILE A 128 -24.25 -2.41 2.14
C ILE A 128 -25.64 -2.34 2.78
N LEU A 129 -26.27 -3.49 3.06
CA LEU A 129 -27.56 -3.52 3.76
C LEU A 129 -27.49 -2.89 5.15
N LEU A 130 -26.52 -3.31 5.98
CA LEU A 130 -26.35 -2.77 7.32
C LEU A 130 -26.04 -1.27 7.29
N ALA A 131 -25.29 -0.82 6.29
CA ALA A 131 -24.96 0.58 6.08
C ALA A 131 -26.20 1.44 5.77
N ILE A 132 -27.16 0.87 5.03
CA ILE A 132 -28.42 1.53 4.65
C ILE A 132 -29.48 1.41 5.77
N ASP A 133 -29.41 0.37 6.61
CA ASP A 133 -30.33 0.20 7.73
C ASP A 133 -29.81 0.93 8.98
N SER A 134 -30.40 2.10 9.27
CA SER A 134 -30.00 2.96 10.39
C SER A 134 -29.95 2.27 11.76
N ARG A 135 -30.67 1.16 11.95
CA ARG A 135 -30.70 0.39 13.20
C ARG A 135 -29.39 -0.34 13.52
N TYR A 136 -28.51 -0.49 12.53
CA TYR A 136 -27.29 -1.30 12.64
C TYR A 136 -26.00 -0.52 12.37
N LYS A 137 -26.09 0.83 12.36
CA LYS A 137 -24.92 1.69 12.19
C LYS A 137 -23.84 1.45 13.25
N ASP A 138 -24.22 1.06 14.45
CA ASP A 138 -23.28 0.83 15.58
C ASP A 138 -22.42 -0.43 15.43
N ILE A 139 -22.68 -1.29 14.45
CA ILE A 139 -21.87 -2.50 14.18
C ILE A 139 -20.50 -2.11 13.58
N PHE A 140 -20.46 -1.00 12.82
CA PHE A 140 -19.26 -0.51 12.17
C PHE A 140 -18.59 0.57 13.01
N GLU A 141 -17.26 0.53 13.08
CA GLU A 141 -16.51 1.63 13.67
C GLU A 141 -16.44 2.80 12.68
N VAL A 142 -16.10 3.97 13.21
CA VAL A 142 -15.87 5.18 12.43
C VAL A 142 -14.87 4.92 11.30
N GLY A 143 -15.30 5.21 10.07
CA GLY A 143 -14.48 5.07 8.87
C GLY A 143 -14.45 3.67 8.26
N ASP A 144 -15.14 2.69 8.85
CA ASP A 144 -15.29 1.36 8.24
C ASP A 144 -16.25 1.43 7.03
N VAL A 145 -17.33 2.21 7.16
CA VAL A 145 -18.30 2.50 6.09
C VAL A 145 -18.69 3.97 6.13
N LEU A 146 -18.77 4.64 4.98
CA LEU A 146 -19.29 6.01 4.85
C LEU A 146 -20.34 6.08 3.77
N LEU A 147 -21.42 6.82 4.02
CA LEU A 147 -22.47 7.07 3.05
C LEU A 147 -22.76 8.57 3.00
N THR A 148 -22.68 9.17 1.81
CA THR A 148 -23.18 10.54 1.58
C THR A 148 -24.67 10.56 1.26
N THR A 149 -25.24 9.38 1.03
CA THR A 149 -26.65 9.16 0.76
C THR A 149 -27.46 9.41 2.04
N ASP A 150 -28.40 10.35 2.00
CA ASP A 150 -29.42 10.45 3.05
C ASP A 150 -30.42 9.29 2.90
N ILE A 151 -30.18 8.25 3.70
CA ILE A 151 -30.98 7.03 3.76
C ILE A 151 -32.20 7.16 4.67
N SER A 152 -32.40 8.29 5.37
CA SER A 152 -33.53 8.46 6.29
C SER A 152 -34.88 8.49 5.59
N HIS A 153 -34.88 8.82 4.29
CA HIS A 153 -36.06 8.86 3.44
C HIS A 153 -36.32 7.56 2.66
N LEU A 154 -35.46 6.54 2.79
CA LEU A 154 -35.67 5.26 2.12
C LEU A 154 -36.85 4.52 2.75
N ASP A 155 -37.81 4.16 1.89
CA ASP A 155 -38.94 3.33 2.28
C ASP A 155 -38.43 2.01 2.90
N PRO A 156 -38.83 1.65 4.13
CA PRO A 156 -38.48 0.36 4.75
C PRO A 156 -38.81 -0.85 3.87
N GLN A 157 -39.80 -0.73 2.97
CA GLN A 157 -40.11 -1.75 1.98
C GLN A 157 -38.96 -2.00 0.99
N ILE A 158 -38.19 -0.96 0.63
CA ILE A 158 -36.99 -1.11 -0.23
C ILE A 158 -35.94 -1.95 0.49
N ILE A 159 -35.70 -1.71 1.79
CA ILE A 159 -34.75 -2.49 2.58
C ILE A 159 -35.20 -3.95 2.68
N SER A 160 -36.50 -4.19 2.89
CA SER A 160 -37.08 -5.55 2.93
C SER A 160 -36.98 -6.27 1.58
N GLU A 161 -37.19 -5.57 0.46
CA GLU A 161 -37.07 -6.12 -0.89
C GLU A 161 -35.62 -6.51 -1.19
N ILE A 162 -34.65 -5.62 -0.92
CA ILE A 162 -33.22 -5.92 -1.09
C ILE A 162 -32.81 -7.11 -0.22
N LYS A 163 -33.31 -7.18 1.03
CA LYS A 163 -33.08 -8.32 1.93
C LYS A 163 -33.62 -9.63 1.33
N SER A 164 -34.83 -9.61 0.78
CA SER A 164 -35.43 -10.78 0.11
C SER A 164 -34.62 -11.23 -1.10
N GLU A 165 -34.13 -10.30 -1.92
CA GLU A 165 -33.33 -10.61 -3.09
C GLU A 165 -31.97 -11.22 -2.71
N ILE A 166 -31.31 -10.74 -1.62
CA ILE A 166 -30.07 -11.35 -1.10
C ILE A 166 -30.27 -12.81 -0.70
N MET A 167 -31.40 -13.12 -0.06
CA MET A 167 -31.69 -14.49 0.38
C MET A 167 -31.84 -15.48 -0.77
N GLN A 168 -32.03 -15.00 -2.00
CA GLN A 168 -32.14 -15.85 -3.18
C GLN A 168 -30.81 -16.06 -3.90
N ILE A 169 -29.72 -15.42 -3.45
CA ILE A 169 -28.42 -15.49 -4.13
C ILE A 169 -27.78 -16.86 -3.93
N GLU A 170 -27.55 -17.53 -5.06
CA GLU A 170 -26.87 -18.83 -5.15
C GLU A 170 -25.74 -18.79 -6.18
N ASP A 171 -25.70 -17.76 -7.03
CA ASP A 171 -24.77 -17.60 -8.15
C ASP A 171 -24.48 -16.12 -8.46
N SER A 172 -23.56 -15.89 -9.41
CA SER A 172 -23.15 -14.56 -9.87
C SER A 172 -24.19 -13.82 -10.73
N GLU A 173 -25.15 -14.52 -11.33
CA GLU A 173 -26.21 -13.89 -12.15
C GLU A 173 -27.22 -13.18 -11.25
N LYS A 174 -27.59 -13.80 -10.13
CA LYS A 174 -28.45 -13.17 -9.11
C LYS A 174 -27.74 -11.99 -8.42
N LEU A 175 -26.42 -12.06 -8.26
CA LEU A 175 -25.61 -10.94 -7.77
C LEU A 175 -25.70 -9.71 -8.70
N SER A 176 -25.64 -9.91 -10.03
CA SER A 176 -25.84 -8.84 -11.04
C SER A 176 -27.15 -8.12 -10.82
N ARG A 177 -28.23 -8.91 -10.72
CA ARG A 177 -29.58 -8.42 -10.56
C ARG A 177 -29.74 -7.63 -9.27
N LEU A 178 -29.04 -8.02 -8.20
CA LEU A 178 -29.09 -7.27 -6.96
C LEU A 178 -28.37 -5.92 -7.05
N PHE A 179 -27.23 -5.83 -7.74
CA PHE A 179 -26.61 -4.53 -8.00
C PHE A 179 -27.51 -3.65 -8.87
N GLU A 180 -28.24 -4.22 -9.83
CA GLU A 180 -29.28 -3.50 -10.58
C GLU A 180 -30.37 -2.97 -9.64
N VAL A 181 -30.90 -3.82 -8.75
CA VAL A 181 -31.89 -3.41 -7.75
C VAL A 181 -31.36 -2.31 -6.84
N LEU A 182 -30.11 -2.41 -6.36
CA LEU A 182 -29.46 -1.37 -5.56
C LEU A 182 -29.40 -0.04 -6.33
N VAL A 183 -28.92 -0.05 -7.58
CA VAL A 183 -28.80 1.15 -8.43
C VAL A 183 -30.19 1.73 -8.75
N GLU A 184 -31.15 0.92 -9.14
CA GLU A 184 -32.51 1.37 -9.43
C GLU A 184 -33.22 1.96 -8.20
N LYS A 185 -33.12 1.28 -7.06
CA LYS A 185 -33.88 1.63 -5.86
C LYS A 185 -33.26 2.78 -5.07
N LEU A 186 -31.93 2.81 -4.97
CA LEU A 186 -31.21 3.85 -4.24
C LEU A 186 -30.98 5.12 -5.06
N ILE A 187 -30.95 5.04 -6.40
CA ILE A 187 -30.57 6.20 -7.24
C ILE A 187 -31.77 6.68 -8.04
N LEU A 188 -32.40 5.78 -8.81
CA LEU A 188 -33.44 6.19 -9.76
C LEU A 188 -34.78 6.48 -9.08
N LYS A 189 -35.12 5.73 -8.03
CA LYS A 189 -36.44 5.83 -7.37
C LYS A 189 -36.48 6.78 -6.18
N SER A 190 -35.35 7.08 -5.56
CA SER A 190 -35.30 7.93 -4.35
C SER A 190 -34.79 9.36 -4.62
N HIS A 191 -34.58 9.75 -5.89
CA HIS A 191 -34.05 11.07 -6.30
C HIS A 191 -32.66 11.41 -5.69
N ILE A 192 -31.91 10.41 -5.23
CA ILE A 192 -30.65 10.59 -4.51
C ILE A 192 -29.49 10.73 -5.50
N SER A 193 -29.30 11.94 -6.02
CA SER A 193 -28.20 12.33 -6.93
C SER A 193 -28.18 11.57 -8.28
N PRO A 194 -27.73 12.17 -9.40
CA PRO A 194 -27.73 11.49 -10.70
C PRO A 194 -26.74 10.32 -10.81
N LYS A 195 -25.79 10.18 -9.86
CA LYS A 195 -24.73 9.16 -9.90
C LYS A 195 -24.41 8.56 -8.53
N LEU A 196 -24.31 7.24 -8.45
CA LEU A 196 -23.78 6.50 -7.29
C LEU A 196 -22.37 6.00 -7.55
N ILE A 197 -21.50 6.20 -6.57
CA ILE A 197 -20.13 5.73 -6.58
C ILE A 197 -19.94 4.75 -5.43
N LEU A 198 -19.77 3.46 -5.74
CA LEU A 198 -19.39 2.44 -4.78
C LEU A 198 -17.87 2.34 -4.73
N ILE A 199 -17.28 2.55 -3.55
CA ILE A 199 -15.83 2.56 -3.35
C ILE A 199 -15.47 1.38 -2.45
N LEU A 200 -14.68 0.46 -3.00
CA LEU A 200 -14.09 -0.65 -2.25
C LEU A 200 -12.60 -0.36 -2.05
N ASP A 201 -12.21 -0.14 -0.80
CA ASP A 201 -10.86 0.27 -0.40
C ASP A 201 -10.25 -0.62 0.67
N GLU A 202 -8.94 -0.50 0.85
CA GLU A 202 -8.18 -1.20 1.89
C GLU A 202 -8.34 -2.73 1.82
N PHE A 203 -8.06 -3.32 0.65
CA PHE A 203 -8.01 -4.79 0.47
C PHE A 203 -6.87 -5.48 1.24
N GLU A 204 -6.08 -4.71 1.97
CA GLU A 204 -4.90 -5.19 2.68
C GLU A 204 -5.25 -6.21 3.74
N GLN A 205 -4.35 -7.18 3.98
CA GLN A 205 -4.51 -8.22 5.00
C GLN A 205 -5.73 -9.15 4.85
N LEU A 206 -6.61 -8.94 3.86
CA LEU A 206 -7.51 -9.98 3.34
C LEU A 206 -6.72 -11.09 2.63
N VAL A 207 -5.50 -10.74 2.21
CA VAL A 207 -4.55 -11.59 1.52
C VAL A 207 -3.35 -11.88 2.42
N PRO A 208 -3.44 -12.81 3.39
CA PRO A 208 -2.26 -13.44 3.94
C PRO A 208 -1.58 -14.30 2.86
N THR A 209 -0.33 -14.65 3.12
CA THR A 209 0.49 -15.52 2.25
C THR A 209 -0.18 -16.85 1.89
N GLN A 210 -1.31 -17.26 2.48
CA GLN A 210 -2.01 -18.49 2.10
C GLN A 210 -2.68 -18.34 0.71
N LEU A 211 -2.31 -19.23 -0.23
CA LEU A 211 -2.87 -19.33 -1.59
C LEU A 211 -4.40 -19.29 -1.61
N ASN A 212 -5.06 -19.85 -0.59
CA ASN A 212 -6.51 -19.90 -0.50
C ASN A 212 -7.15 -18.51 -0.33
N GLN A 213 -6.49 -17.57 0.34
CA GLN A 213 -7.05 -16.23 0.60
C GLN A 213 -6.85 -15.27 -0.58
N LEU A 214 -5.74 -15.40 -1.32
CA LEU A 214 -5.57 -14.80 -2.65
C LEU A 214 -6.70 -15.20 -3.59
N GLN A 215 -7.05 -16.49 -3.60
CA GLN A 215 -8.12 -17.01 -4.44
C GLN A 215 -9.48 -16.41 -4.08
N ILE A 216 -9.76 -16.20 -2.78
CA ILE A 216 -11.03 -15.60 -2.33
C ILE A 216 -11.15 -14.15 -2.83
N VAL A 217 -10.09 -13.33 -2.71
CA VAL A 217 -10.12 -11.95 -3.23
C VAL A 217 -10.21 -11.92 -4.75
N ASN A 218 -9.49 -12.80 -5.45
CA ASN A 218 -9.60 -12.95 -6.90
C ASN A 218 -11.02 -13.36 -7.32
N ASN A 219 -11.64 -14.30 -6.62
CA ASN A 219 -13.00 -14.74 -6.88
C ASN A 219 -14.01 -13.59 -6.69
N LEU A 220 -13.85 -12.78 -5.63
CA LEU A 220 -14.66 -11.57 -5.44
C LEU A 220 -14.52 -10.62 -6.63
N LEU A 221 -13.28 -10.29 -7.03
CA LEU A 221 -13.06 -9.35 -8.13
C LEU A 221 -13.67 -9.87 -9.45
N ILE A 222 -13.48 -11.16 -9.75
CA ILE A 222 -14.06 -11.79 -10.95
C ILE A 222 -15.58 -11.78 -10.85
N SER A 223 -16.14 -12.23 -9.74
CA SER A 223 -17.58 -12.26 -9.49
C SER A 223 -18.21 -10.88 -9.63
N LEU A 224 -17.63 -9.85 -9.02
CA LEU A 224 -18.08 -8.46 -9.15
C LEU A 224 -18.07 -8.00 -10.61
N LEU A 225 -16.96 -8.18 -11.32
CA LEU A 225 -16.85 -7.71 -12.70
C LEU A 225 -17.82 -8.46 -13.63
N THR A 226 -17.95 -9.78 -13.48
CA THR A 226 -18.90 -10.60 -14.23
C THR A 226 -20.34 -10.21 -13.91
N SER A 227 -20.67 -10.02 -12.63
CA SER A 227 -22.00 -9.64 -12.20
C SER A 227 -22.40 -8.25 -12.72
N LEU A 228 -21.47 -7.30 -12.78
CA LEU A 228 -21.77 -5.97 -13.29
C LEU A 228 -22.05 -5.92 -14.80
N ARG A 229 -21.80 -7.01 -15.56
CA ARG A 229 -21.91 -7.11 -17.03
C ARG A 229 -22.74 -8.28 -17.56
N SER A 230 -23.71 -8.77 -16.79
CA SER A 230 -24.53 -9.93 -17.16
C SER A 230 -24.95 -9.95 -18.65
N SER A 231 -25.00 -11.14 -19.25
CA SER A 231 -25.38 -11.37 -20.66
C SER A 231 -26.79 -10.85 -21.02
N LYS A 232 -27.58 -10.50 -20.00
CA LYS A 232 -28.91 -9.87 -20.10
C LYS A 232 -28.89 -8.33 -19.97
N GLY A 233 -27.71 -7.72 -20.11
CA GLY A 233 -27.43 -6.29 -19.93
C GLY A 233 -27.34 -5.95 -18.45
N GLY A 234 -26.15 -6.01 -17.86
CA GLY A 234 -25.91 -5.74 -16.45
C GLY A 234 -25.96 -4.26 -16.08
N VAL A 235 -25.60 -3.94 -14.83
CA VAL A 235 -25.62 -2.57 -14.28
C VAL A 235 -24.83 -1.60 -15.15
N LEU A 236 -23.68 -2.01 -15.67
CA LEU A 236 -22.81 -1.12 -16.45
C LEU A 236 -23.41 -0.82 -17.83
N GLU A 237 -24.09 -1.80 -18.45
CA GLU A 237 -24.77 -1.59 -19.72
C GLU A 237 -26.06 -0.78 -19.57
N ARG A 238 -26.80 -0.95 -18.46
CA ARG A 238 -28.05 -0.24 -18.22
C ARG A 238 -27.87 1.15 -17.62
N TYR A 239 -26.79 1.37 -16.86
CA TYR A 239 -26.56 2.59 -16.08
C TYR A 239 -25.14 3.19 -16.23
N PRO A 240 -24.63 3.36 -17.47
CA PRO A 240 -23.22 3.68 -17.73
C PRO A 240 -22.73 5.01 -17.14
N ASN A 241 -23.60 5.97 -16.81
CA ASN A 241 -23.21 7.24 -16.18
C ASN A 241 -23.81 7.44 -14.79
N THR A 242 -24.63 6.50 -14.34
CA THR A 242 -25.38 6.58 -13.08
C THR A 242 -24.73 5.70 -12.01
N PHE A 243 -23.88 4.75 -12.39
CA PHE A 243 -23.13 3.92 -11.46
C PHE A 243 -21.62 3.94 -11.75
N THR A 244 -20.80 3.98 -10.71
CA THR A 244 -19.36 3.76 -10.81
C THR A 244 -18.88 2.91 -9.65
N LEU A 245 -18.12 1.86 -9.97
CA LEU A 245 -17.37 1.08 -9.01
C LEU A 245 -15.91 1.55 -9.00
N VAL A 246 -15.44 2.03 -7.86
CA VAL A 246 -14.04 2.35 -7.60
C VAL A 246 -13.43 1.21 -6.80
N LEU A 247 -12.39 0.57 -7.36
CA LEU A 247 -11.63 -0.49 -6.72
C LEU A 247 -10.21 0.01 -6.45
N THR A 248 -9.78 -0.06 -5.20
CA THR A 248 -8.42 0.31 -4.78
C THR A 248 -7.69 -0.94 -4.32
N ILE A 249 -7.06 -1.63 -5.27
CA ILE A 249 -6.56 -3.00 -5.11
C ILE A 249 -5.04 -3.06 -5.01
N GLN A 250 -4.56 -4.07 -4.30
CA GLN A 250 -3.13 -4.37 -4.19
C GLN A 250 -2.68 -5.30 -5.32
N GLU A 251 -1.41 -5.20 -5.73
CA GLU A 251 -0.85 -5.98 -6.82
C GLU A 251 -1.06 -7.49 -6.66
N LEU A 252 -0.83 -8.01 -5.46
CA LEU A 252 -0.95 -9.44 -5.17
C LEU A 252 -2.38 -9.96 -5.36
N ALA A 253 -3.39 -9.10 -5.20
CA ALA A 253 -4.79 -9.43 -5.30
C ALA A 253 -5.36 -9.34 -6.73
N TYR A 254 -4.52 -9.08 -7.75
CA TYR A 254 -5.00 -8.75 -9.10
C TYR A 254 -4.84 -9.89 -10.13
N PRO A 255 -5.94 -10.43 -10.70
CA PRO A 255 -5.86 -11.44 -11.75
C PRO A 255 -5.64 -10.80 -13.12
N SER A 256 -4.40 -10.84 -13.61
CA SER A 256 -4.03 -10.23 -14.91
C SER A 256 -4.72 -10.87 -16.13
N GLU A 257 -5.05 -12.15 -16.08
CA GLU A 257 -5.64 -12.89 -17.21
C GLU A 257 -7.15 -12.70 -17.32
N ALA A 258 -7.88 -12.81 -16.20
CA ALA A 258 -9.32 -12.56 -16.17
C ALA A 258 -9.67 -11.12 -16.60
N MET A 259 -8.86 -10.12 -16.24
CA MET A 259 -9.07 -8.75 -16.72
C MET A 259 -8.79 -8.60 -18.21
N ARG A 260 -7.79 -9.33 -18.74
CA ARG A 260 -7.50 -9.37 -20.17
C ARG A 260 -8.68 -9.97 -20.94
N GLU A 261 -9.27 -11.04 -20.44
CA GLU A 261 -10.48 -11.65 -21.00
C GLU A 261 -11.68 -10.71 -20.92
N PHE A 262 -11.94 -10.12 -19.75
CA PHE A 262 -13.01 -9.14 -19.51
C PHE A 262 -12.94 -7.95 -20.49
N ARG A 263 -11.73 -7.49 -20.82
CA ARG A 263 -11.52 -6.42 -21.80
C ARG A 263 -11.67 -6.90 -23.25
N ARG A 264 -11.22 -8.11 -23.58
CA ARG A 264 -11.28 -8.68 -24.94
C ARG A 264 -12.70 -9.06 -25.34
N SER A 265 -13.52 -9.52 -24.40
CA SER A 265 -14.93 -9.86 -24.63
C SER A 265 -15.86 -8.64 -24.64
N ALA A 266 -15.34 -7.44 -24.34
CA ALA A 266 -16.13 -6.22 -24.27
C ALA A 266 -16.38 -5.62 -25.66
N ALA A 267 -17.64 -5.37 -26.02
CA ALA A 267 -17.98 -4.36 -27.01
C ALA A 267 -17.39 -2.98 -26.57
N PRO A 268 -16.96 -2.11 -27.50
CA PRO A 268 -16.37 -0.81 -27.18
C PRO A 268 -17.50 0.17 -26.81
N ILE A 269 -18.16 -0.06 -25.70
CA ILE A 269 -19.23 0.82 -25.22
C ILE A 269 -18.88 1.23 -23.80
N ILE A 270 -18.24 2.40 -23.76
CA ILE A 270 -18.26 3.38 -22.67
C ILE A 270 -17.57 2.87 -21.39
N GLY A 271 -16.23 2.92 -21.39
CA GLY A 271 -15.43 2.69 -20.19
C GLY A 271 -14.21 1.85 -20.32
N LYS A 272 -13.26 2.28 -21.15
CA LYS A 272 -11.89 1.77 -21.06
C LYS A 272 -11.45 1.88 -19.60
N ILE A 273 -11.09 0.76 -18.98
CA ILE A 273 -10.33 0.74 -17.73
C ILE A 273 -9.16 1.72 -17.92
N ILE A 274 -9.21 2.89 -17.26
CA ILE A 274 -8.38 4.09 -17.59
C ILE A 274 -6.90 3.89 -17.25
N SER A 275 -6.55 2.74 -16.71
CA SER A 275 -5.20 2.39 -16.36
C SER A 275 -4.94 1.05 -17.02
N SER A 276 -4.53 1.04 -18.29
CA SER A 276 -3.89 -0.16 -18.83
C SER A 276 -2.72 0.19 -19.73
N ALA A 277 -1.64 -0.57 -19.59
CA ALA A 277 -0.53 -0.56 -20.53
C ALA A 277 -1.00 -1.19 -21.86
N ASP A 278 -0.17 -1.07 -22.89
CA ASP A 278 -0.49 -1.54 -24.25
C ASP A 278 -0.77 -3.05 -24.32
N ASP A 279 -0.27 -3.82 -23.34
CA ASP A 279 -0.51 -5.26 -23.17
C ASP A 279 -1.81 -5.61 -22.42
N LEU A 280 -2.64 -4.60 -22.16
CA LEU A 280 -3.90 -4.66 -21.42
C LEU A 280 -3.75 -4.91 -19.90
N SER A 281 -2.54 -4.91 -19.34
CA SER A 281 -2.30 -4.98 -17.89
C SER A 281 -2.60 -3.64 -17.21
N ILE A 282 -3.02 -3.62 -15.95
CA ILE A 282 -3.20 -2.36 -15.20
C ILE A 282 -1.83 -1.91 -14.65
N PRO A 283 -1.29 -0.75 -15.06
CA PRO A 283 -0.02 -0.26 -14.56
C PRO A 283 -0.13 0.01 -13.07
N ILE A 284 0.90 -0.40 -12.36
CA ILE A 284 1.09 -0.07 -10.96
C ILE A 284 1.54 1.38 -10.91
N LYS A 285 0.76 2.24 -10.26
CA LYS A 285 1.18 3.62 -10.03
C LYS A 285 1.93 3.71 -8.71
N PHE A 286 3.08 4.39 -8.73
CA PHE A 286 3.84 4.69 -7.52
C PHE A 286 3.13 5.72 -6.64
N SER A 287 2.38 6.66 -7.24
CA SER A 287 1.53 7.61 -6.51
C SER A 287 0.22 7.87 -7.26
N PRO A 288 -0.90 8.00 -6.53
CA PRO A 288 -2.17 8.45 -7.08
C PRO A 288 -2.27 9.99 -7.17
N TYR A 289 -1.19 10.72 -6.86
CA TYR A 289 -1.16 12.17 -6.76
C TYR A 289 -0.19 12.82 -7.76
N THR A 290 -0.31 14.13 -7.92
CA THR A 290 0.56 14.94 -8.78
C THR A 290 1.27 16.03 -7.98
N SER A 291 2.18 16.77 -8.63
CA SER A 291 2.77 17.96 -8.04
C SER A 291 1.70 18.99 -7.67
N ASP A 292 0.60 19.08 -8.43
CA ASP A 292 -0.54 19.94 -8.07
C ASP A 292 -1.21 19.49 -6.78
N SER A 293 -1.24 18.19 -6.47
CA SER A 293 -1.75 17.69 -5.19
C SER A 293 -0.88 18.15 -4.02
N ILE A 294 0.45 18.28 -4.18
CA ILE A 294 1.33 18.85 -3.14
C ILE A 294 0.97 20.31 -2.88
N LYS A 295 0.79 21.06 -3.97
CA LYS A 295 0.42 22.48 -3.93
C LYS A 295 -0.94 22.66 -3.23
N GLU A 296 -1.96 21.91 -3.67
CA GLU A 296 -3.30 21.92 -3.10
C GLU A 296 -3.28 21.58 -1.61
N TYR A 297 -2.53 20.55 -1.22
CA TYR A 297 -2.40 20.14 0.18
C TYR A 297 -1.81 21.26 1.04
N TYR A 298 -0.73 21.87 0.54
CA TYR A 298 -0.06 22.97 1.21
C TYR A 298 -0.97 24.17 1.41
N GLU A 299 -1.68 24.61 0.37
CA GLU A 299 -2.59 25.74 0.43
C GLU A 299 -3.75 25.47 1.40
N LYS A 300 -4.37 24.28 1.35
CA LYS A 300 -5.40 23.87 2.32
C LYS A 300 -4.90 23.82 3.76
N ALA A 301 -3.66 23.37 3.97
CA ALA A 301 -3.06 23.35 5.30
C ALA A 301 -2.86 24.78 5.84
N LEU A 302 -2.41 25.72 5.01
CA LEU A 302 -2.30 27.12 5.40
C LEU A 302 -3.67 27.73 5.71
N GLU A 303 -4.71 27.42 4.91
CA GLU A 303 -6.08 27.85 5.21
C GLU A 303 -6.58 27.33 6.57
N LEU A 304 -6.37 26.04 6.85
CA LEU A 304 -6.71 25.44 8.15
C LEU A 304 -5.93 26.11 9.29
N LEU A 305 -4.64 26.35 9.12
CA LEU A 305 -3.79 26.96 10.14
C LEU A 305 -4.18 28.41 10.41
N ALA A 306 -4.55 29.17 9.38
CA ALA A 306 -5.09 30.52 9.53
C ALA A 306 -6.43 30.50 10.28
N TYR A 307 -7.33 29.60 9.88
CA TYR A 307 -8.64 29.42 10.55
C TYR A 307 -8.49 29.05 12.03
N LYS A 308 -7.49 28.25 12.38
CA LYS A 308 -7.19 27.86 13.77
C LYS A 308 -6.32 28.89 14.52
N GLY A 309 -5.92 29.99 13.88
CA GLY A 309 -5.18 31.09 14.51
C GLY A 309 -3.68 30.86 14.70
N PHE A 310 -3.08 29.88 14.00
CA PHE A 310 -1.63 29.64 14.04
C PHE A 310 -0.83 30.62 13.19
N ILE A 311 -1.46 31.16 12.15
CA ILE A 311 -0.92 32.21 11.27
C ILE A 311 -2.03 33.23 10.98
N THR A 312 -1.63 34.44 10.62
CA THR A 312 -2.56 35.49 10.16
C THR A 312 -2.91 35.30 8.68
N ASP A 313 -4.00 35.94 8.21
CA ASP A 313 -4.37 35.92 6.80
C ASP A 313 -3.29 36.55 5.88
N ASP A 314 -2.58 37.57 6.35
CA ASP A 314 -1.46 38.17 5.60
C ASP A 314 -0.28 37.20 5.47
N GLU A 315 0.08 36.51 6.57
CA GLU A 315 1.10 35.46 6.54
C GLU A 315 0.71 34.31 5.62
N LYS A 316 -0.56 33.90 5.65
CA LYS A 316 -1.12 32.87 4.75
C LYS A 316 -0.92 33.25 3.29
N LEU A 317 -1.37 34.43 2.87
CA LEU A 317 -1.26 34.92 1.49
C LEU A 317 0.20 34.97 1.01
N LYS A 318 1.11 35.38 1.90
CA LYS A 318 2.55 35.37 1.58
C LYS A 318 3.06 33.94 1.42
N LEU A 319 2.78 33.07 2.38
CA LEU A 319 3.22 31.66 2.33
C LEU A 319 2.62 30.89 1.15
N GLU A 320 1.42 31.22 0.69
CA GLU A 320 0.84 30.63 -0.53
C GLU A 320 1.68 30.91 -1.79
N ASN A 321 2.41 32.04 -1.85
CA ASN A 321 3.25 32.37 -3.01
C ASN A 321 4.40 31.38 -3.24
N ILE A 322 4.80 30.61 -2.22
CA ILE A 322 5.83 29.59 -2.37
C ILE A 322 5.30 28.21 -2.77
N SER A 323 3.97 28.03 -2.87
CA SER A 323 3.33 26.72 -3.10
C SER A 323 3.81 26.04 -4.39
N LYS A 324 3.99 26.81 -5.46
CA LYS A 324 4.52 26.32 -6.75
C LYS A 324 5.97 25.85 -6.65
N CYS A 325 6.82 26.61 -5.96
CA CYS A 325 8.22 26.23 -5.76
C CYS A 325 8.28 24.96 -4.89
N LEU A 326 7.55 24.94 -3.78
CA LEU A 326 7.48 23.80 -2.86
C LEU A 326 7.05 22.52 -3.60
N SER A 327 6.00 22.62 -4.42
CA SER A 327 5.52 21.53 -5.27
C SER A 327 6.60 20.97 -6.21
N TYR A 328 7.42 21.82 -6.82
CA TYR A 328 8.53 21.42 -7.67
C TYR A 328 9.61 20.65 -6.89
N TYR A 329 10.11 21.23 -5.79
CA TYR A 329 11.19 20.62 -5.00
C TYR A 329 10.76 19.35 -4.26
N LEU A 330 9.48 19.26 -3.87
CA LEU A 330 8.90 18.10 -3.19
C LEU A 330 8.32 17.04 -4.15
N SER A 331 8.41 17.21 -5.46
CA SER A 331 7.90 16.25 -6.46
C SER A 331 8.41 14.81 -6.26
N ASN A 332 9.58 14.63 -5.64
CA ASN A 332 10.12 13.33 -5.27
C ASN A 332 9.27 12.57 -4.23
N LEU A 333 8.47 13.26 -3.41
CA LEU A 333 7.52 12.63 -2.49
C LEU A 333 6.47 11.79 -3.24
N LEU A 334 6.21 12.08 -4.52
CA LEU A 334 5.31 11.30 -5.37
C LEU A 334 5.83 9.89 -5.69
N LYS A 335 7.01 9.52 -5.22
CA LYS A 335 7.50 8.13 -5.29
C LYS A 335 7.12 7.30 -4.06
N MET A 336 6.59 7.96 -3.02
CA MET A 336 6.21 7.31 -1.77
C MET A 336 4.78 6.77 -1.81
N PRO A 337 4.47 5.75 -1.00
CA PRO A 337 3.11 5.42 -0.60
C PRO A 337 2.33 6.66 -0.13
N ALA A 338 1.05 6.77 -0.50
CA ALA A 338 0.21 7.93 -0.20
C ALA A 338 0.20 8.35 1.28
N ARG A 339 0.14 7.39 2.21
CA ARG A 339 0.22 7.67 3.65
C ARG A 339 1.54 8.35 4.05
N LEU A 340 2.69 7.83 3.59
CA LEU A 340 4.02 8.41 3.86
C LEU A 340 4.20 9.76 3.15
N PHE A 341 3.63 9.90 1.95
CA PHE A 341 3.56 11.16 1.23
C PHE A 341 2.88 12.25 2.08
N PHE A 342 1.69 11.98 2.62
CA PHE A 342 0.99 12.94 3.48
C PHE A 342 1.72 13.19 4.79
N GLU A 343 2.27 12.16 5.43
CA GLU A 343 3.06 12.31 6.65
C GLU A 343 4.24 13.27 6.46
N ARG A 344 4.98 13.10 5.36
CA ARG A 344 6.11 13.97 5.05
C ARG A 344 5.69 15.37 4.65
N LEU A 345 4.61 15.52 3.89
CA LEU A 345 4.07 16.86 3.63
C LEU A 345 3.70 17.59 4.92
N ARG A 346 3.02 16.93 5.87
CA ARG A 346 2.71 17.53 7.18
C ARG A 346 3.94 17.95 7.94
N ALA A 347 4.97 17.09 7.98
CA ALA A 347 6.22 17.40 8.67
C ALA A 347 6.91 18.63 8.06
N VAL A 348 6.97 18.71 6.72
CA VAL A 348 7.51 19.88 6.03
C VAL A 348 6.70 21.13 6.36
N ILE A 349 5.37 21.07 6.29
CA ILE A 349 4.51 22.23 6.57
C ILE A 349 4.67 22.70 8.01
N THR A 350 4.77 21.76 8.95
CA THR A 350 5.02 22.05 10.35
C THR A 350 6.35 22.81 10.51
N ASP A 351 7.44 22.33 9.91
CA ASP A 351 8.75 23.00 9.96
C ASP A 351 8.72 24.38 9.30
N ILE A 352 8.01 24.50 8.16
CA ILE A 352 7.82 25.79 7.48
C ILE A 352 7.17 26.80 8.41
N VAL A 353 6.07 26.42 9.06
CA VAL A 353 5.26 27.35 9.87
C VAL A 353 5.90 27.64 11.22
N THR A 354 6.57 26.66 11.82
CA THR A 354 7.14 26.78 13.17
C THR A 354 8.56 27.31 13.19
N THR A 355 9.40 26.90 12.25
CA THR A 355 10.85 27.20 12.27
C THR A 355 11.24 28.23 11.22
N GLN A 356 10.66 28.16 10.02
CA GLN A 356 11.18 28.87 8.84
C GLN A 356 10.37 30.11 8.46
N LYS A 357 9.16 30.26 9.01
CA LYS A 357 8.16 31.27 8.62
C LYS A 357 8.76 32.68 8.57
N ASP A 358 9.38 33.14 9.64
CA ASP A 358 9.87 34.52 9.74
C ASP A 358 10.95 34.84 8.71
N GLN A 359 11.83 33.88 8.41
CA GLN A 359 12.85 34.03 7.38
C GLN A 359 12.23 34.13 5.98
N ILE A 360 11.23 33.29 5.69
CA ILE A 360 10.52 33.30 4.41
C ILE A 360 9.76 34.63 4.24
N LEU A 361 9.03 35.07 5.28
CA LEU A 361 8.27 36.32 5.26
C LEU A 361 9.16 37.55 5.09
N LYS A 362 10.32 37.59 5.76
CA LYS A 362 11.30 38.66 5.58
C LYS A 362 11.80 38.73 4.13
N THR A 363 12.18 37.58 3.58
CA THR A 363 12.64 37.47 2.19
C THR A 363 11.57 37.94 1.20
N MET A 364 10.28 37.69 1.50
CA MET A 364 9.17 38.16 0.68
C MET A 364 8.89 39.66 0.83
N GLY A 365 8.97 40.22 2.04
CA GLY A 365 8.76 41.65 2.29
C GLY A 365 9.76 42.57 1.55
N GLU A 366 10.92 42.02 1.18
CA GLU A 366 11.97 42.72 0.44
C GLU A 366 11.77 42.68 -1.10
N THR A 367 10.65 42.16 -1.63
CA THR A 367 10.49 41.95 -3.08
C THR A 367 9.07 42.05 -3.64
N THR A 368 8.95 42.65 -4.83
CA THR A 368 7.72 42.65 -5.66
C THR A 368 7.84 41.82 -6.96
N ASP A 369 9.01 41.23 -7.24
CA ASP A 369 9.27 40.50 -8.49
C ASP A 369 9.16 38.98 -8.30
N GLY A 370 8.53 38.30 -9.29
CA GLY A 370 8.19 36.88 -9.30
C GLY A 370 9.34 35.86 -9.31
N LYS A 371 10.52 36.19 -8.75
CA LYS A 371 11.70 35.32 -8.60
C LYS A 371 11.83 34.73 -7.19
N ILE A 372 10.72 34.53 -6.50
CA ILE A 372 10.69 34.01 -5.12
C ILE A 372 11.33 32.62 -5.03
N CYS A 373 11.15 31.75 -6.03
CA CYS A 373 11.75 30.42 -6.03
C CYS A 373 13.28 30.48 -6.01
N ASP A 374 13.90 31.34 -6.83
CA ASP A 374 15.37 31.46 -6.94
C ASP A 374 15.99 31.93 -5.61
N ARG A 375 15.32 32.86 -4.91
CA ARG A 375 15.84 33.41 -3.64
C ARG A 375 15.75 32.42 -2.48
N LEU A 376 14.75 31.53 -2.53
CA LEU A 376 14.52 30.51 -1.52
C LEU A 376 15.08 29.13 -1.93
N GLU A 377 15.89 29.07 -3.01
CA GLU A 377 16.46 27.81 -3.53
C GLU A 377 17.18 27.02 -2.44
N ASN A 378 18.07 27.67 -1.67
CA ASN A 378 18.80 27.01 -0.58
C ASN A 378 17.87 26.43 0.49
N PHE A 379 16.77 27.12 0.79
CA PHE A 379 15.75 26.66 1.74
C PHE A 379 15.03 25.42 1.19
N PHE A 380 14.65 25.43 -0.09
CA PHE A 380 13.98 24.27 -0.68
C PHE A 380 14.91 23.07 -0.85
N GLU A 381 16.18 23.29 -1.19
CA GLU A 381 17.18 22.22 -1.27
C GLU A 381 17.52 21.65 0.11
N ASP A 382 17.53 22.47 1.17
CA ASP A 382 17.66 21.97 2.56
C ASP A 382 16.49 21.06 2.95
N ILE A 383 15.24 21.49 2.70
CA ILE A 383 14.05 20.64 2.92
C ILE A 383 14.17 19.33 2.12
N ARG A 384 14.54 19.43 0.84
CA ARG A 384 14.67 18.26 -0.04
C ARG A 384 15.75 17.29 0.44
N SER A 385 16.91 17.81 0.87
CA SER A 385 18.02 17.02 1.44
C SER A 385 17.57 16.32 2.73
N LYS A 386 16.95 17.04 3.67
CA LYS A 386 16.41 16.45 4.92
C LYS A 386 15.44 15.31 4.65
N ILE A 387 14.58 15.44 3.66
CA ILE A 387 13.64 14.36 3.27
C ILE A 387 14.42 13.16 2.70
N ALA A 388 15.37 13.41 1.80
CA ALA A 388 16.15 12.37 1.12
C ALA A 388 17.11 11.62 2.06
N GLU A 389 17.68 12.32 3.05
CA GLU A 389 18.63 11.78 4.03
C GLU A 389 17.92 11.07 5.21
N SER A 390 16.61 11.26 5.36
CA SER A 390 15.84 10.67 6.47
C SER A 390 15.51 9.18 6.26
N GLY A 391 16.40 8.29 6.71
CA GLY A 391 16.11 6.86 6.98
C GLY A 391 15.24 6.13 5.94
N ILE A 392 14.04 5.65 6.34
CA ILE A 392 13.13 4.88 5.47
C ILE A 392 12.65 5.64 4.23
N TYR A 393 12.62 6.97 4.25
CA TYR A 393 12.09 7.76 3.14
C TYR A 393 13.09 7.83 1.98
N GLY A 394 14.39 7.81 2.29
CA GLY A 394 15.45 7.61 1.32
C GLY A 394 15.31 6.27 0.57
N LEU A 395 14.73 5.25 1.21
CA LEU A 395 14.40 3.97 0.55
C LEU A 395 13.35 4.16 -0.54
N TYR A 396 12.39 5.07 -0.42
CA TYR A 396 11.34 5.25 -1.43
C TYR A 396 11.72 6.23 -2.55
N ILE A 397 12.48 7.28 -2.24
CA ILE A 397 12.77 8.37 -3.20
C ILE A 397 13.90 8.03 -4.18
N SER A 398 14.87 7.23 -3.72
CA SER A 398 16.10 6.96 -4.45
C SER A 398 15.90 5.98 -5.62
N LYS A 399 16.53 6.28 -6.76
CA LYS A 399 16.50 5.39 -7.94
C LYS A 399 17.10 4.02 -7.64
N GLU A 400 18.17 3.98 -6.85
CA GLU A 400 18.76 2.77 -6.29
C GLU A 400 18.81 2.92 -4.77
N ILE A 401 18.46 1.87 -4.03
CA ILE A 401 18.62 1.84 -2.57
C ILE A 401 20.11 2.03 -2.26
N SER A 402 20.45 3.24 -1.84
CA SER A 402 21.81 3.68 -1.59
C SER A 402 21.83 4.53 -0.32
N GLY A 403 23.00 4.63 0.33
CA GLY A 403 23.14 5.39 1.58
C GLY A 403 22.73 4.62 2.85
N ILE A 404 22.43 3.31 2.75
CA ILE A 404 22.24 2.48 3.95
C ILE A 404 23.59 2.21 4.60
N ASN A 405 23.73 2.57 5.87
CA ASN A 405 24.89 2.22 6.68
C ASN A 405 25.08 0.70 6.72
N LYS A 406 26.32 0.23 6.59
CA LYS A 406 26.69 -1.19 6.71
C LYS A 406 26.17 -1.83 7.98
N ASP A 407 26.22 -1.14 9.11
CA ASP A 407 25.74 -1.71 10.38
C ASP A 407 24.24 -2.03 10.31
N LYS A 408 23.47 -1.17 9.63
CA LYS A 408 22.05 -1.41 9.36
C LYS A 408 21.86 -2.59 8.41
N ILE A 409 22.65 -2.71 7.35
CA ILE A 409 22.63 -3.89 6.46
C ILE A 409 22.87 -5.17 7.28
N PHE A 410 23.90 -5.21 8.12
CA PHE A 410 24.19 -6.39 8.94
C PHE A 410 23.10 -6.68 9.96
N SER A 411 22.50 -5.66 10.59
CA SER A 411 21.37 -5.91 11.48
C SER A 411 20.14 -6.45 10.74
N MET A 412 19.86 -5.99 9.53
CA MET A 412 18.76 -6.52 8.70
C MET A 412 19.01 -7.98 8.36
N LEU A 413 20.21 -8.31 7.87
CA LEU A 413 20.57 -9.66 7.49
C LEU A 413 20.57 -10.60 8.70
N ARG A 414 21.12 -10.17 9.84
CA ARG A 414 21.12 -10.97 11.08
C ARG A 414 19.70 -11.28 11.53
N LYS A 415 18.82 -10.27 11.54
CA LYS A 415 17.43 -10.46 11.92
C LYS A 415 16.69 -11.42 10.97
N LEU A 416 16.98 -11.32 9.67
CA LEU A 416 16.49 -12.26 8.66
C LEU A 416 16.96 -13.69 8.96
N ALA A 417 18.27 -13.93 9.17
CA ALA A 417 18.79 -15.25 9.53
C ALA A 417 18.17 -15.82 10.81
N GLU A 418 18.03 -14.99 11.85
CA GLU A 418 17.41 -15.41 13.11
C GLU A 418 15.98 -15.93 12.92
N GLU A 419 15.18 -15.25 12.09
CA GLU A 419 13.77 -15.58 11.88
C GLU A 419 13.55 -16.71 10.87
N LEU A 420 14.46 -16.87 9.90
CA LEU A 420 14.50 -18.04 9.03
C LEU A 420 14.77 -19.33 9.83
N ASP A 421 15.66 -19.26 10.82
CA ASP A 421 16.10 -20.42 11.60
C ASP A 421 15.43 -20.55 12.99
N LYS A 422 14.41 -19.74 13.28
CA LYS A 422 13.81 -19.58 14.62
C LYS A 422 13.28 -20.88 15.26
N ASN A 423 12.94 -21.87 14.44
CA ASN A 423 12.40 -23.15 14.90
C ASN A 423 13.45 -24.27 14.97
N THR A 424 14.74 -23.93 14.82
CA THR A 424 15.83 -24.90 14.85
C THR A 424 16.42 -24.94 16.27
N SER A 425 16.49 -26.13 16.87
CA SER A 425 17.11 -26.35 18.18
C SER A 425 18.65 -26.48 18.12
N GLU A 426 19.24 -26.30 16.94
CA GLU A 426 20.66 -26.47 16.68
C GLU A 426 21.45 -25.24 17.14
N GLU A 427 22.64 -25.48 17.69
CA GLU A 427 23.59 -24.42 17.97
C GLU A 427 24.06 -23.78 16.66
N LYS A 428 24.09 -22.44 16.62
CA LYS A 428 24.44 -21.68 15.42
C LYS A 428 25.41 -20.56 15.72
N PHE A 429 26.30 -20.30 14.76
CA PHE A 429 27.22 -19.18 14.80
C PHE A 429 26.98 -18.28 13.60
N ILE A 430 26.79 -16.98 13.84
CA ILE A 430 26.58 -15.97 12.79
C ILE A 430 27.84 -15.11 12.70
N SER A 431 28.45 -15.06 11.52
CA SER A 431 29.58 -14.16 11.22
C SER A 431 29.25 -13.17 10.12
N GLU A 432 29.89 -12.01 10.15
CA GLU A 432 29.68 -10.91 9.20
C GLU A 432 30.86 -10.80 8.22
N VAL A 433 30.53 -10.62 6.94
CA VAL A 433 31.51 -10.31 5.90
C VAL A 433 31.43 -8.83 5.57
N LYS A 434 32.32 -8.03 6.19
CA LYS A 434 32.36 -6.56 6.11
C LYS A 434 33.08 -6.01 4.87
N ALA A 435 32.83 -6.59 3.71
CA ALA A 435 33.50 -6.21 2.45
C ALA A 435 32.59 -5.36 1.55
N ASN A 436 33.10 -4.22 1.07
CA ASN A 436 32.37 -3.29 0.19
C ASN A 436 31.87 -4.00 -1.08
N GLY A 437 30.55 -4.01 -1.29
CA GLY A 437 29.90 -4.62 -2.45
C GLY A 437 29.73 -6.14 -2.38
N TYR A 438 30.12 -6.74 -1.25
CA TYR A 438 30.02 -8.17 -0.90
C TYR A 438 29.47 -8.36 0.52
N GLU A 439 28.75 -7.38 1.04
CA GLU A 439 28.17 -7.40 2.38
C GLU A 439 27.26 -8.62 2.55
N GLY A 440 27.49 -9.38 3.61
CA GLY A 440 26.68 -10.55 3.90
C GLY A 440 26.93 -11.13 5.28
N ILE A 441 26.11 -12.10 5.65
CA ILE A 441 26.27 -12.89 6.87
C ILE A 441 26.39 -14.37 6.52
N VAL A 442 27.07 -15.11 7.38
CA VAL A 442 27.23 -16.55 7.27
C VAL A 442 26.74 -17.20 8.55
N VAL A 443 25.78 -18.10 8.41
CA VAL A 443 25.26 -18.94 9.48
C VAL A 443 25.90 -20.32 9.36
N LEU A 444 26.62 -20.71 10.41
CA LEU A 444 27.29 -22.00 10.55
C LEU A 444 26.58 -22.83 11.62
N TYR A 445 26.54 -24.14 11.40
CA TYR A 445 25.87 -25.12 12.27
C TYR A 445 26.89 -26.14 12.81
N PRO A 446 27.75 -25.74 13.76
CA PRO A 446 28.81 -26.61 14.27
C PRO A 446 28.23 -27.89 14.85
N GLY A 447 28.89 -29.02 14.61
CA GLY A 447 28.46 -30.33 15.13
C GLY A 447 27.27 -30.96 14.41
N THR A 448 26.77 -30.35 13.33
CA THR A 448 25.68 -30.90 12.50
C THR A 448 26.15 -31.27 11.09
N ASP A 449 25.33 -32.02 10.36
CA ASP A 449 25.55 -32.27 8.93
C ASP A 449 24.96 -31.19 8.01
N LYS A 450 24.39 -30.10 8.56
CA LYS A 450 23.89 -28.99 7.75
C LYS A 450 25.03 -28.18 7.15
N GLY A 451 24.86 -27.82 5.87
CA GLY A 451 25.71 -26.86 5.20
C GLY A 451 25.54 -25.44 5.74
N ALA A 452 26.51 -24.58 5.46
CA ALA A 452 26.43 -23.16 5.77
C ALA A 452 25.29 -22.47 5.00
N THR A 453 24.64 -21.50 5.65
CA THR A 453 23.72 -20.57 4.98
C THR A 453 24.37 -19.21 4.87
N ILE A 454 24.56 -18.72 3.65
CA ILE A 454 25.12 -17.39 3.35
C ILE A 454 23.97 -16.50 2.92
N ILE A 455 23.80 -15.35 3.56
CA ILE A 455 22.83 -14.33 3.14
C ILE A 455 23.61 -13.09 2.69
N LEU A 456 23.55 -12.80 1.39
CA LEU A 456 24.24 -11.69 0.75
C LEU A 456 23.27 -10.53 0.55
N TYR A 457 23.71 -9.31 0.82
CA TYR A 457 22.97 -8.11 0.42
C TYR A 457 23.55 -7.52 -0.86
N LYS A 458 22.68 -7.12 -1.79
CA LYS A 458 23.09 -6.35 -2.97
C LYS A 458 22.16 -5.16 -3.22
N GLY A 459 22.63 -3.95 -2.94
CA GLY A 459 21.88 -2.72 -3.22
C GLY A 459 22.07 -2.13 -4.62
N ARG A 460 23.05 -2.61 -5.40
CA ARG A 460 23.41 -2.05 -6.73
C ARG A 460 23.55 -3.13 -7.80
N SER A 461 23.22 -2.77 -9.03
CA SER A 461 23.30 -3.67 -10.18
C SER A 461 24.74 -4.18 -10.44
N VAL A 462 24.87 -5.43 -10.88
CA VAL A 462 26.14 -6.06 -11.28
C VAL A 462 26.09 -6.38 -12.77
N LYS A 463 27.09 -5.92 -13.54
CA LYS A 463 27.08 -6.14 -14.99
C LYS A 463 27.39 -7.60 -15.32
N LEU A 464 26.75 -8.12 -16.36
CA LEU A 464 27.06 -9.45 -16.91
C LEU A 464 28.53 -9.53 -17.34
N GLY A 465 29.23 -10.60 -16.97
CA GLY A 465 30.63 -10.83 -17.34
C GLY A 465 31.66 -10.09 -16.47
N GLU A 466 31.25 -9.52 -15.33
CA GLU A 466 32.16 -8.80 -14.43
C GLU A 466 33.11 -9.75 -13.68
N THR A 467 34.27 -10.03 -14.28
CA THR A 467 35.30 -10.94 -13.73
C THR A 467 35.85 -10.50 -12.37
N LYS A 468 35.86 -9.18 -12.10
CA LYS A 468 36.23 -8.61 -10.81
C LYS A 468 35.30 -9.07 -9.69
N TYR A 469 34.01 -9.25 -9.98
CA TYR A 469 33.04 -9.71 -9.00
C TYR A 469 33.34 -11.14 -8.55
N ARG A 470 33.65 -12.04 -9.51
CA ARG A 470 34.01 -13.44 -9.22
C ARG A 470 35.22 -13.54 -8.29
N GLN A 471 36.28 -12.77 -8.58
CA GLN A 471 37.49 -12.77 -7.76
C GLN A 471 37.23 -12.25 -6.34
N GLY A 472 36.49 -11.15 -6.20
CA GLY A 472 36.12 -10.62 -4.89
C GLY A 472 35.22 -11.57 -4.09
N PHE A 473 34.26 -12.21 -4.75
CA PHE A 473 33.39 -13.19 -4.11
C PHE A 473 34.19 -14.39 -3.58
N ILE A 474 35.08 -14.98 -4.40
CA ILE A 474 35.95 -16.08 -3.96
C ILE A 474 36.88 -15.63 -2.83
N LYS A 475 37.43 -14.42 -2.89
CA LYS A 475 38.29 -13.87 -1.83
C LYS A 475 37.58 -13.82 -0.47
N HIS A 476 36.28 -13.49 -0.44
CA HIS A 476 35.55 -13.26 0.80
C HIS A 476 34.74 -14.46 1.29
N TYR A 477 34.25 -15.32 0.38
CA TYR A 477 33.39 -16.46 0.71
C TYR A 477 34.02 -17.81 0.36
N GLY A 478 35.16 -17.84 -0.33
CA GLY A 478 35.73 -19.06 -0.89
C GLY A 478 36.11 -20.10 0.16
N ASP A 479 36.79 -19.69 1.23
CA ASP A 479 37.17 -20.60 2.31
C ASP A 479 35.94 -21.15 3.05
N ILE A 480 34.92 -20.32 3.24
CA ILE A 480 33.66 -20.72 3.88
C ILE A 480 32.96 -21.79 3.05
N LEU A 481 32.87 -21.57 1.74
CA LEU A 481 32.27 -22.52 0.80
C LEU A 481 33.09 -23.81 0.70
N ALA A 482 34.41 -23.72 0.63
CA ALA A 482 35.29 -24.89 0.55
C ALA A 482 35.17 -25.77 1.81
N ASN A 483 35.14 -25.17 3.00
CA ASN A 483 35.15 -25.89 4.27
C ASN A 483 33.77 -26.43 4.68
N ASN A 484 32.68 -25.71 4.35
CA ASN A 484 31.33 -26.05 4.85
C ASN A 484 30.40 -26.58 3.76
N CYS A 485 30.72 -26.35 2.48
CA CYS A 485 29.90 -26.76 1.33
C CYS A 485 30.64 -27.72 0.38
N GLY A 486 31.86 -28.14 0.74
CA GLY A 486 32.66 -29.06 -0.04
C GLY A 486 32.15 -30.51 0.03
N PHE A 487 32.19 -31.22 -1.10
CA PHE A 487 32.03 -32.67 -1.15
C PHE A 487 33.27 -33.34 -0.53
N ALA A 488 33.33 -33.46 0.79
CA ALA A 488 34.25 -34.42 1.40
C ALA A 488 33.79 -35.83 0.99
N LYS A 489 34.72 -36.66 0.47
CA LYS A 489 34.48 -38.05 0.00
C LYS A 489 33.67 -38.85 1.04
N GLY A 490 32.34 -38.85 0.94
CA GLY A 490 31.44 -39.60 1.82
C GLY A 490 30.25 -38.84 2.42
N LYS A 491 30.22 -37.50 2.45
CA LYS A 491 29.02 -36.75 2.89
C LYS A 491 28.10 -36.47 1.70
N LYS A 492 26.86 -36.96 1.76
CA LYS A 492 25.80 -36.63 0.80
C LYS A 492 25.41 -35.16 0.96
N ASP A 493 25.22 -34.48 -0.18
CA ASP A 493 24.73 -33.10 -0.35
C ASP A 493 24.57 -32.28 0.93
N ASN A 494 25.60 -31.53 1.31
CA ASN A 494 25.46 -30.47 2.30
C ASN A 494 24.43 -29.47 1.74
N ASP A 495 23.33 -29.23 2.46
CA ASP A 495 22.24 -28.31 2.07
C ASP A 495 22.68 -26.83 2.19
N CYS A 496 23.83 -26.49 1.64
CA CYS A 496 24.37 -25.15 1.61
C CYS A 496 23.49 -24.24 0.76
N LYS A 497 23.15 -23.08 1.31
CA LYS A 497 22.27 -22.11 0.67
C LYS A 497 22.97 -20.76 0.60
N ILE A 498 22.83 -20.10 -0.54
CA ILE A 498 23.21 -18.71 -0.74
C ILE A 498 21.94 -17.95 -1.09
N LEU A 499 21.45 -17.14 -0.15
CA LEU A 499 20.33 -16.24 -0.37
C LEU A 499 20.90 -14.90 -0.83
N ILE A 500 20.44 -14.41 -1.97
CA ILE A 500 20.83 -13.10 -2.49
C ILE A 500 19.66 -12.15 -2.26
N VAL A 501 19.76 -11.32 -1.22
CA VAL A 501 18.75 -10.35 -0.82
C VAL A 501 19.04 -9.02 -1.51
N HIS A 502 18.10 -8.53 -2.31
CA HIS A 502 18.28 -7.28 -3.03
C HIS A 502 16.95 -6.55 -3.29
N PRO A 503 16.97 -5.23 -3.47
CA PRO A 503 15.82 -4.49 -3.99
C PRO A 503 15.48 -4.97 -5.40
N GLU A 504 14.20 -5.05 -5.76
CA GLU A 504 13.76 -5.53 -7.07
C GLU A 504 14.35 -4.76 -8.26
N GLU A 505 14.74 -3.48 -8.07
CA GLU A 505 15.30 -2.65 -9.14
C GLU A 505 16.80 -2.92 -9.37
N ALA A 506 17.47 -3.65 -8.47
CA ALA A 506 18.86 -4.02 -8.63
C ALA A 506 18.99 -5.21 -9.60
N ASN A 507 19.64 -5.00 -10.74
CA ASN A 507 19.92 -6.09 -11.68
C ASN A 507 21.09 -6.95 -11.17
N ILE A 508 20.78 -8.12 -10.62
CA ILE A 508 21.77 -9.05 -10.07
C ILE A 508 22.10 -10.23 -10.99
N ILE A 509 21.58 -10.28 -12.22
CA ILE A 509 21.72 -11.44 -13.12
C ILE A 509 23.19 -11.84 -13.29
N GLY A 510 24.09 -10.86 -13.43
CA GLY A 510 25.53 -11.10 -13.52
C GLY A 510 26.11 -11.78 -12.28
N MET A 511 25.71 -11.33 -11.09
CA MET A 511 26.12 -11.93 -9.81
C MET A 511 25.55 -13.34 -9.64
N PHE A 512 24.25 -13.52 -9.90
CA PHE A 512 23.58 -14.81 -9.78
C PHE A 512 24.28 -15.86 -10.64
N LYS A 513 24.54 -15.55 -11.92
CA LYS A 513 25.24 -16.44 -12.85
C LYS A 513 26.64 -16.81 -12.36
N ILE A 514 27.44 -15.83 -11.91
CA ILE A 514 28.79 -16.06 -11.40
C ILE A 514 28.79 -17.02 -10.20
N ILE A 515 27.88 -16.81 -9.25
CA ILE A 515 27.79 -17.66 -8.06
C ILE A 515 27.29 -19.05 -8.45
N TYR A 516 26.25 -19.14 -9.28
CA TYR A 516 25.70 -20.41 -9.75
C TYR A 516 26.77 -21.28 -10.43
N GLU A 517 27.52 -20.72 -11.38
CA GLU A 517 28.59 -21.40 -12.13
C GLU A 517 29.81 -21.79 -11.28
N LEU A 518 29.95 -21.27 -10.05
CA LEU A 518 31.07 -21.57 -9.18
C LEU A 518 30.97 -22.98 -8.57
N GLN A 519 31.40 -24.00 -9.30
CA GLN A 519 31.31 -25.42 -8.88
C GLN A 519 32.54 -25.93 -8.12
N GLN A 520 33.66 -25.20 -8.17
CA GLN A 520 34.93 -25.62 -7.58
C GLN A 520 35.72 -24.42 -7.05
N ILE A 521 36.31 -24.58 -5.86
CA ILE A 521 37.23 -23.63 -5.23
C ILE A 521 38.44 -24.43 -4.75
N SER A 522 39.65 -24.05 -5.16
CA SER A 522 40.91 -24.68 -4.71
C SER A 522 40.89 -26.23 -4.78
N ASN A 523 40.36 -26.78 -5.87
CA ASN A 523 40.20 -28.23 -6.11
C ASN A 523 39.14 -28.97 -5.28
N ILE A 524 38.36 -28.25 -4.47
CA ILE A 524 37.22 -28.78 -3.73
C ILE A 524 35.96 -28.51 -4.55
N ARG A 525 35.22 -29.57 -4.88
CA ARG A 525 33.87 -29.46 -5.48
C ARG A 525 32.89 -28.99 -4.42
N ILE A 526 32.05 -28.03 -4.77
CA ILE A 526 31.08 -27.42 -3.84
C ILE A 526 29.66 -27.73 -4.29
N SER A 527 28.82 -28.18 -3.35
CA SER A 527 27.36 -28.25 -3.53
C SER A 527 26.72 -27.03 -2.89
N LYS A 528 25.84 -26.33 -3.62
CA LYS A 528 25.13 -25.15 -3.09
C LYS A 528 23.86 -24.87 -3.88
N LYS A 529 22.88 -24.30 -3.21
CA LYS A 529 21.68 -23.72 -3.82
C LYS A 529 21.77 -22.20 -3.77
N VAL A 530 21.56 -21.55 -4.90
CA VAL A 530 21.53 -20.08 -4.99
C VAL A 530 20.07 -19.67 -5.12
N ILE A 531 19.59 -18.89 -4.18
CA ILE A 531 18.19 -18.49 -4.08
C ILE A 531 18.14 -16.98 -4.25
N ASP A 532 17.41 -16.56 -5.28
CA ASP A 532 17.17 -15.16 -5.58
C ASP A 532 16.06 -14.60 -4.67
N VAL A 533 16.34 -13.54 -3.91
CA VAL A 533 15.37 -12.93 -2.99
C VAL A 533 15.20 -11.45 -3.34
N PRO A 534 14.43 -11.14 -4.40
CA PRO A 534 14.04 -9.78 -4.71
C PRO A 534 13.05 -9.29 -3.65
N LEU A 535 13.22 -8.04 -3.22
CA LEU A 535 12.36 -7.35 -2.26
C LEU A 535 11.80 -6.08 -2.88
N ASP A 536 10.47 -5.92 -2.81
CA ASP A 536 9.86 -4.63 -3.10
C ASP A 536 10.25 -3.58 -2.03
N ARG A 537 9.99 -2.30 -2.29
CA ARG A 537 10.38 -1.20 -1.38
C ARG A 537 9.73 -1.31 0.01
N ASP A 538 8.53 -1.86 0.14
CA ASP A 538 7.86 -2.07 1.43
C ASP A 538 8.40 -3.28 2.20
N GLU A 539 8.69 -4.39 1.50
CA GLU A 539 9.36 -5.55 2.07
C GLU A 539 10.75 -5.19 2.59
N PHE A 540 11.48 -4.41 1.79
CA PHE A 540 12.79 -3.89 2.18
C PHE A 540 12.68 -2.92 3.37
N ALA A 541 11.73 -1.99 3.36
CA ALA A 541 11.46 -1.10 4.48
C ALA A 541 11.07 -1.86 5.77
N SER A 542 10.32 -2.96 5.65
CA SER A 542 9.94 -3.82 6.78
C SER A 542 11.16 -4.48 7.43
N LEU A 543 12.07 -5.01 6.62
CA LEU A 543 13.35 -5.55 7.08
C LEU A 543 14.20 -4.46 7.76
N TYR A 544 14.23 -3.26 7.15
CA TYR A 544 14.98 -2.13 7.67
C TYR A 544 14.44 -1.67 9.04
N ILE A 545 13.14 -1.44 9.17
CA ILE A 545 12.50 -0.98 10.42
C ILE A 545 12.64 -2.00 11.55
N LYS A 546 12.63 -3.30 11.23
CA LYS A 546 12.74 -4.38 12.22
C LYS A 546 14.14 -4.76 12.65
N SER A 547 15.14 -4.15 12.03
CA SER A 547 16.53 -4.30 12.42
C SER A 547 16.89 -3.29 13.50
N ALA A 548 17.47 -3.76 14.62
CA ALA A 548 17.96 -2.87 15.67
C ALA A 548 19.08 -1.97 15.12
N SER A 549 19.17 -0.73 15.60
CA SER A 549 20.26 0.16 15.25
C SER A 549 20.96 0.67 16.49
N SER A 550 22.28 0.79 16.38
CA SER A 550 23.14 1.49 17.35
C SER A 550 23.21 2.99 17.09
N ASP A 551 22.67 3.49 15.96
CA ASP A 551 22.68 4.92 15.64
C ASP A 551 21.61 5.66 16.44
N SER A 552 22.00 6.68 17.20
CA SER A 552 21.06 7.58 17.90
C SER A 552 20.21 8.44 16.95
N THR A 553 20.54 8.46 15.66
CA THR A 553 19.73 9.06 14.58
C THR A 553 18.61 8.12 14.10
N ASP A 554 18.55 6.87 14.57
CA ASP A 554 17.37 5.98 14.45
C ASP A 554 16.21 6.44 15.35
N GLN A 555 16.26 7.67 15.89
CA GLN A 555 15.06 8.48 16.14
C GLN A 555 14.37 8.78 14.79
N PHE A 556 13.93 7.73 14.11
CA PHE A 556 12.66 7.75 13.43
C PHE A 556 11.71 8.41 14.41
N SER A 557 11.29 9.65 14.13
CA SER A 557 9.97 10.11 14.51
C SER A 557 9.07 8.96 14.10
N LEU A 558 8.70 8.15 15.09
CA LEU A 558 7.96 6.91 14.93
C LEU A 558 6.91 7.17 13.87
N ILE A 559 6.86 6.37 12.81
CA ILE A 559 5.66 6.37 11.98
C ILE A 559 4.54 5.97 12.94
N SER A 560 3.87 6.98 13.47
CA SER A 560 3.12 6.88 14.71
C SER A 560 1.87 6.08 14.37
N GLY A 561 1.85 4.80 14.73
CA GLY A 561 0.76 3.88 14.42
C GLY A 561 1.01 2.85 13.29
N ASP A 562 2.23 2.77 12.73
CA ASP A 562 2.54 1.84 11.62
C ASP A 562 3.53 0.70 11.96
N ILE A 563 4.05 0.64 13.19
CA ILE A 563 4.94 -0.46 13.60
C ILE A 563 4.28 -1.83 13.40
N ASN A 564 3.00 -1.97 13.76
CA ASN A 564 2.24 -3.22 13.61
C ASN A 564 2.12 -3.65 12.13
N TYR A 565 2.04 -2.69 11.21
CA TYR A 565 2.00 -2.98 9.79
C TYR A 565 3.35 -3.55 9.32
N TYR A 566 4.45 -2.86 9.62
CA TYR A 566 5.79 -3.33 9.26
C TYR A 566 6.18 -4.62 9.99
N GLU A 567 5.63 -4.87 11.19
CA GLU A 567 5.71 -6.17 11.88
C GLU A 567 5.10 -7.30 11.09
N GLN A 568 3.86 -7.09 10.66
CA GLN A 568 3.13 -8.08 9.90
C GLN A 568 3.79 -8.30 8.54
N ARG A 569 4.16 -7.22 7.85
CA ARG A 569 4.85 -7.30 6.56
C ARG A 569 6.20 -8.00 6.68
N PHE A 570 6.96 -7.74 7.74
CA PHE A 570 8.18 -8.49 8.03
C PHE A 570 7.91 -9.99 8.18
N LYS A 571 6.89 -10.41 8.94
CA LYS A 571 6.51 -11.83 9.05
C LYS A 571 6.13 -12.44 7.69
N GLU A 572 5.38 -11.71 6.87
CA GLU A 572 5.01 -12.15 5.52
C GLU A 572 6.24 -12.37 4.62
N VAL A 573 7.21 -11.45 4.68
CA VAL A 573 8.49 -11.57 3.96
C VAL A 573 9.25 -12.82 4.39
N ILE A 574 9.36 -13.06 5.69
CA ILE A 574 10.01 -14.28 6.23
C ILE A 574 9.34 -15.54 5.70
N GLU A 575 8.01 -15.61 5.76
CA GLU A 575 7.26 -16.78 5.28
C GLU A 575 7.36 -16.96 3.76
N ARG A 576 7.39 -15.87 2.97
CA ARG A 576 7.63 -15.93 1.52
C ARG A 576 9.00 -16.53 1.21
N ILE A 577 10.04 -16.05 1.90
CA ILE A 577 11.42 -16.54 1.72
C ILE A 577 11.52 -18.02 2.11
N LYS A 578 10.92 -18.43 3.25
CA LYS A 578 10.89 -19.85 3.67
C LYS A 578 10.27 -20.75 2.60
N ARG A 579 9.12 -20.37 2.06
CA ARG A 579 8.46 -21.14 0.99
C ARG A 579 9.26 -21.19 -0.30
N GLN A 580 9.97 -20.11 -0.63
CA GLN A 580 10.85 -20.09 -1.79
C GLN A 580 12.02 -21.06 -1.59
N ILE A 581 12.61 -21.10 -0.40
CA ILE A 581 13.62 -22.10 -0.02
C ILE A 581 13.05 -23.53 -0.14
N GLU A 582 11.82 -23.77 0.31
CA GLU A 582 11.17 -25.08 0.23
C GLU A 582 10.84 -25.52 -1.21
N LYS A 583 10.34 -24.60 -2.06
CA LYS A 583 9.98 -24.91 -3.46
C LYS A 583 11.20 -25.31 -4.30
N GLU A 584 12.31 -24.60 -4.13
CA GLU A 584 13.59 -24.94 -4.79
C GLU A 584 14.16 -26.28 -4.30
N VAL A 585 13.77 -26.77 -3.12
CA VAL A 585 14.13 -28.10 -2.63
C VAL A 585 13.30 -29.21 -3.29
N VAL A 586 12.06 -28.92 -3.71
CA VAL A 586 11.14 -29.91 -4.31
C VAL A 586 11.31 -30.02 -5.82
N ALA A 587 11.56 -28.92 -6.54
CA ALA A 587 11.70 -28.92 -8.00
C ALA A 587 12.95 -29.67 -8.54
N GLN A 588 13.86 -30.08 -7.66
CA GLN A 588 15.10 -30.78 -7.99
C GLN A 588 15.12 -32.25 -7.51
N LYS A 589 14.02 -32.75 -6.96
CA LYS A 589 13.75 -34.18 -6.76
C LYS A 589 12.87 -34.70 -7.89
#